data_AF-A0A660N263-F1
#
_entry.id   AF-A0A660N263-F1
#
_cell.length_a   1.000
_cell.length_b   1.000
_cell.length_c   1.000
_cell.angle_alpha   90.00
_cell.angle_beta   90.00
_cell.angle_gamma   90.00
#
_symmetry.space_group_name_H-M   'P 1'
#
loop_
_entity.id
_entity.type
_entity.pdbx_description
1 polymer ?
#
loop_
_entity_poly.entity_id
_entity_poly.type
_entity_poly.pdbx_seq_one_letter_code
_entity_poly.pdbx_strand_id
1 'polypeptide(L)'
;MTDTDPIPLNLPHGWQTHWHHLTALPPDNDYPPDEVFFHFDEDLTYLTYQDYFIDAGFYGNYLSGRRGNFGLVVARGDFLGGSVLENFCTRDPQEVARRIAFYAQAIADGTIGGQDGIPFTAEDEMPDYSVYDQRRVQAACSRPKDTP
;
A
#
# COMPACT_ATOMS: atom_id res chain seq x y z
N MET A 1 -22.72 7.78 11.46
CA MET A 1 -21.33 8.16 11.76
C MET A 1 -20.64 6.87 12.14
N THR A 2 -20.00 6.22 11.17
CA THR A 2 -19.17 5.04 11.44
C THR A 2 -17.78 5.52 11.82
N ASP A 3 -17.33 5.09 13.01
CA ASP A 3 -16.00 5.33 13.59
C ASP A 3 -14.91 4.61 12.78
N THR A 4 -14.63 5.10 11.58
CA THR A 4 -13.52 4.58 10.76
C THR A 4 -12.61 5.73 10.39
N ASP A 5 -12.14 6.45 11.42
CA ASP A 5 -11.08 7.43 11.26
C ASP A 5 -9.85 6.76 10.62
N PRO A 6 -9.09 7.49 9.77
CA PRO A 6 -7.87 6.97 9.19
C PRO A 6 -6.88 6.50 10.26
N ILE A 7 -6.17 5.39 9.98
CA ILE A 7 -5.15 4.83 10.87
C ILE A 7 -3.97 5.80 10.96
N PRO A 8 -3.59 6.31 12.14
CA PRO A 8 -2.42 7.18 12.28
C PRO A 8 -1.13 6.49 11.79
N LEU A 9 -0.40 7.13 10.87
CA LEU A 9 0.79 6.55 10.23
C LEU A 9 2.14 6.84 10.92
N ASN A 10 2.16 7.64 12.01
CA ASN A 10 3.37 7.98 12.79
C ASN A 10 4.63 8.26 11.95
N LEU A 11 4.52 9.18 10.99
CA LEU A 11 5.59 9.45 10.03
C LEU A 11 6.73 10.30 10.65
N PRO A 12 8.00 10.01 10.34
CA PRO A 12 9.12 10.88 10.66
C PRO A 12 9.01 12.25 9.97
N HIS A 13 9.71 13.26 10.51
CA HIS A 13 9.75 14.59 9.90
C HIS A 13 10.31 14.56 8.48
N GLY A 14 9.68 15.31 7.58
CA GLY A 14 10.11 15.48 6.18
C GLY A 14 9.32 14.67 5.17
N TRP A 15 8.49 13.72 5.61
CA TRP A 15 7.50 13.08 4.76
C TRP A 15 6.38 14.05 4.40
N GLN A 16 6.01 14.08 3.12
CA GLN A 16 4.84 14.78 2.63
C GLN A 16 3.70 13.77 2.42
N THR A 17 2.58 13.99 3.12
CA THR A 17 1.33 13.28 2.91
C THR A 17 0.50 14.03 1.87
N HIS A 18 0.21 13.39 0.73
CA HIS A 18 -0.67 13.97 -0.29
C HIS A 18 -2.13 13.68 0.01
N TRP A 19 -2.43 12.42 0.34
CA TRP A 19 -3.72 11.98 0.87
C TRP A 19 -3.54 10.76 1.77
N HIS A 20 -4.50 10.56 2.67
CA HIS A 20 -4.52 9.43 3.58
C HIS A 20 -5.95 9.16 4.09
N HIS A 21 -6.48 8.02 3.67
CA HIS A 21 -7.82 7.53 3.94
C HIS A 21 -7.82 6.05 4.37
N LEU A 22 -6.64 5.44 4.58
CA LEU A 22 -6.53 4.05 5.03
C LEU A 22 -7.20 3.90 6.39
N THR A 23 -8.26 3.12 6.46
CA THR A 23 -9.04 2.91 7.69
C THR A 23 -8.68 1.58 8.37
N ALA A 24 -9.05 1.45 9.65
CA ALA A 24 -8.93 0.18 10.37
C ALA A 24 -9.99 -0.87 9.97
N LEU A 25 -10.89 -0.55 9.04
CA LEU A 25 -11.98 -1.42 8.64
C LEU A 25 -11.45 -2.58 7.78
N PRO A 26 -11.52 -3.84 8.25
CA PRO A 26 -11.07 -4.97 7.45
C PRO A 26 -12.08 -5.28 6.32
N PRO A 27 -11.67 -5.90 5.21
CA PRO A 27 -12.56 -6.13 4.06
C PRO A 27 -13.70 -7.12 4.37
N ASP A 28 -13.50 -8.03 5.34
CA ASP A 28 -14.47 -9.01 5.83
C ASP A 28 -15.34 -8.53 7.01
N ASN A 29 -15.47 -7.21 7.18
CA ASN A 29 -16.40 -6.62 8.15
C ASN A 29 -17.86 -7.06 7.94
N ASP A 30 -18.75 -6.73 8.88
CA ASP A 30 -20.18 -7.08 8.81
C ASP A 30 -21.10 -5.93 8.35
N TYR A 31 -20.54 -4.75 8.03
CA TYR A 31 -21.34 -3.59 7.63
C TYR A 31 -21.96 -3.77 6.23
N PRO A 32 -23.13 -3.17 5.97
CA PRO A 32 -23.73 -3.13 4.65
C PRO A 32 -22.75 -2.59 3.59
N PRO A 33 -22.68 -3.16 2.37
CA PRO A 33 -21.69 -2.75 1.38
C PRO A 33 -21.79 -1.27 0.97
N ASP A 34 -22.98 -0.71 0.89
CA ASP A 34 -23.25 0.70 0.60
C ASP A 34 -22.71 1.64 1.68
N GLU A 35 -22.66 1.21 2.94
CA GLU A 35 -22.10 2.01 4.03
C GLU A 35 -20.58 2.10 3.98
N VAL A 36 -19.91 1.11 3.37
CA VAL A 36 -18.44 0.98 3.46
C VAL A 36 -17.71 1.21 2.14
N PHE A 37 -18.42 1.50 1.05
CA PHE A 37 -17.79 1.59 -0.27
C PHE A 37 -16.67 2.61 -0.36
N PHE A 38 -16.80 3.71 0.36
CA PHE A 38 -15.82 4.79 0.37
C PHE A 38 -14.54 4.46 1.15
N HIS A 39 -14.48 3.33 1.86
CA HIS A 39 -13.29 2.92 2.62
C HIS A 39 -12.36 1.97 1.84
N PHE A 40 -12.80 1.50 0.67
CA PHE A 40 -12.11 0.51 -0.15
C PHE A 40 -11.87 1.07 -1.56
N ASP A 41 -11.13 2.18 -1.61
CA ASP A 41 -10.70 2.88 -2.83
C ASP A 41 -9.31 2.36 -3.29
N GLU A 42 -8.99 2.54 -4.57
CA GLU A 42 -7.67 2.26 -5.11
C GLU A 42 -6.62 3.23 -4.53
N ASP A 43 -6.99 4.49 -4.27
CA ASP A 43 -6.06 5.53 -3.83
C ASP A 43 -6.24 5.85 -2.33
N LEU A 44 -5.79 4.95 -1.43
CA LEU A 44 -5.99 5.16 0.01
C LEU A 44 -4.91 6.01 0.66
N THR A 45 -3.65 5.92 0.26
CA THR A 45 -2.56 6.66 0.91
C THR A 45 -1.42 6.88 -0.05
N TYR A 46 -1.01 8.14 -0.22
CA TYR A 46 0.18 8.48 -0.99
C TYR A 46 1.09 9.43 -0.23
N LEU A 47 2.33 9.00 -0.04
CA LEU A 47 3.37 9.69 0.72
C LEU A 47 4.63 9.83 -0.12
N THR A 48 5.36 10.93 0.06
CA THR A 48 6.64 11.15 -0.62
C THR A 48 7.71 11.67 0.35
N TYR A 49 8.95 11.28 0.12
CA TYR A 49 10.13 11.78 0.84
C TYR A 49 11.33 11.77 -0.11
N GLN A 50 11.83 12.96 -0.49
CA GLN A 50 12.93 13.08 -1.45
C GLN A 50 12.62 12.33 -2.76
N ASP A 51 13.41 11.32 -3.10
CA ASP A 51 13.24 10.43 -4.25
C ASP A 51 12.44 9.16 -3.92
N TYR A 52 11.83 9.04 -2.73
CA TYR A 52 11.01 7.88 -2.35
C TYR A 52 9.52 8.21 -2.35
N PHE A 53 8.72 7.19 -2.64
CA PHE A 53 7.29 7.22 -2.41
C PHE A 53 6.78 5.95 -1.73
N ILE A 54 5.65 6.09 -1.03
CA ILE A 54 4.86 5.00 -0.49
C ILE A 54 3.45 5.20 -1.00
N ASP A 55 2.92 4.17 -1.65
CA ASP A 55 1.57 4.14 -2.19
C ASP A 55 0.82 2.94 -1.63
N ALA A 56 -0.42 3.14 -1.19
CA ALA A 56 -1.25 2.08 -0.67
C ALA A 56 -2.70 2.27 -1.09
N GLY A 57 -3.32 1.15 -1.44
CA GLY A 57 -4.63 1.09 -2.07
C GLY A 57 -5.39 -0.16 -1.68
N PHE A 58 -6.68 -0.20 -1.99
CA PHE A 58 -7.47 -1.42 -1.95
C PHE A 58 -7.73 -1.93 -3.37
N TYR A 59 -7.39 -3.18 -3.60
CA TYR A 59 -7.48 -3.82 -4.90
C TYR A 59 -8.40 -5.04 -4.84
N GLY A 60 -9.43 -5.01 -5.67
CA GLY A 60 -10.40 -6.08 -5.81
C GLY A 60 -11.83 -5.56 -5.79
N ASN A 61 -12.78 -6.49 -5.81
CA ASN A 61 -14.20 -6.19 -5.83
C ASN A 61 -14.81 -6.43 -4.45
N TYR A 62 -14.64 -5.47 -3.53
CA TYR A 62 -15.16 -5.63 -2.17
C TYR A 62 -16.71 -5.82 -2.17
N LEU A 63 -17.42 -5.17 -3.10
CA LEU A 63 -18.87 -5.37 -3.32
C LEU A 63 -19.24 -6.79 -3.75
N SER A 64 -18.35 -7.47 -4.48
CA SER A 64 -18.58 -8.81 -5.03
C SER A 64 -18.15 -9.90 -4.04
N GLY A 65 -18.63 -9.80 -2.80
CA GLY A 65 -18.40 -10.78 -1.74
C GLY A 65 -17.11 -10.57 -0.96
N ARG A 66 -16.72 -9.31 -0.71
CA ARG A 66 -15.59 -8.93 0.16
C ARG A 66 -14.24 -9.48 -0.33
N ARG A 67 -14.13 -9.58 -1.66
CA ARG A 67 -12.98 -10.13 -2.38
C ARG A 67 -12.03 -9.00 -2.75
N GLY A 68 -10.98 -8.82 -1.98
CA GLY A 68 -9.90 -7.88 -2.26
C GLY A 68 -8.91 -7.83 -1.11
N ASN A 69 -7.84 -7.08 -1.33
CA ASN A 69 -6.74 -6.90 -0.40
C ASN A 69 -6.28 -5.45 -0.44
N PHE A 70 -5.73 -4.98 0.66
CA PHE A 70 -4.91 -3.79 0.64
C PHE A 70 -3.55 -4.12 0.02
N GLY A 71 -3.12 -3.31 -0.93
CA GLY A 71 -1.78 -3.34 -1.51
C GLY A 71 -0.93 -2.20 -0.98
N LEU A 72 0.39 -2.41 -0.94
CA LEU A 72 1.40 -1.44 -0.55
C LEU A 72 2.57 -1.54 -1.53
N VAL A 73 2.96 -0.40 -2.10
CA VAL A 73 4.18 -0.22 -2.86
C VAL A 73 5.08 0.78 -2.15
N VAL A 74 6.34 0.42 -1.94
CA VAL A 74 7.39 1.34 -1.51
C VAL A 74 8.47 1.33 -2.57
N ALA A 75 8.83 2.51 -3.07
CA ALA A 75 9.82 2.60 -4.14
C ALA A 75 10.66 3.88 -4.05
N ARG A 76 11.80 3.83 -4.76
CA ARG A 76 12.67 4.97 -5.03
C ARG A 76 12.62 5.31 -6.51
N GLY A 77 12.55 6.59 -6.87
CA GLY A 77 12.34 7.09 -8.22
C GLY A 77 10.86 7.29 -8.53
N ASP A 78 10.48 7.08 -9.78
CA ASP A 78 9.09 7.15 -10.25
C ASP A 78 8.62 5.79 -10.80
N PHE A 79 7.33 5.71 -11.12
CA PHE A 79 6.70 4.52 -11.69
C PHE A 79 7.21 4.15 -13.11
N LEU A 80 8.10 4.93 -13.72
CA LEU A 80 8.62 4.71 -15.09
C LEU A 80 10.13 4.40 -15.12
N GLY A 81 10.83 4.54 -13.99
CA GLY A 81 12.29 4.37 -13.92
C GLY A 81 12.84 4.14 -12.51
N GLY A 82 11.99 3.75 -11.56
CA GLY A 82 12.35 3.52 -10.16
C GLY A 82 12.72 2.08 -9.78
N SER A 83 13.10 1.90 -8.52
CA SER A 83 13.36 0.62 -7.87
C SER A 83 12.37 0.38 -6.74
N VAL A 84 11.66 -0.73 -6.78
CA VAL A 84 10.73 -1.18 -5.73
C VAL A 84 11.47 -1.84 -4.60
N LEU A 85 11.17 -1.37 -3.40
CA LEU A 85 11.71 -1.83 -2.12
C LEU A 85 10.72 -2.76 -1.42
N GLU A 86 9.42 -2.52 -1.63
CA GLU A 86 8.33 -3.34 -1.13
C GLU A 86 7.20 -3.39 -2.15
N ASN A 87 6.66 -4.57 -2.37
CA ASN A 87 5.34 -4.79 -2.94
C ASN A 87 4.64 -5.85 -2.10
N PHE A 88 3.47 -5.55 -1.57
CA PHE A 88 2.85 -6.38 -0.54
C PHE A 88 1.33 -6.31 -0.57
N CYS A 89 0.67 -7.46 -0.41
CA CYS A 89 -0.77 -7.54 -0.27
C CYS A 89 -1.22 -8.20 1.04
N THR A 90 -2.26 -7.65 1.66
CA THR A 90 -2.86 -8.19 2.90
C THR A 90 -4.33 -7.87 3.01
N ARG A 91 -5.05 -8.63 3.84
CA ARG A 91 -6.41 -8.26 4.28
C ARG A 91 -6.42 -7.46 5.57
N ASP A 92 -5.28 -7.35 6.25
CA ASP A 92 -5.14 -6.61 7.51
C ASP A 92 -4.62 -5.19 7.26
N PRO A 93 -5.45 -4.14 7.38
CA PRO A 93 -5.01 -2.77 7.18
C PRO A 93 -3.99 -2.30 8.24
N GLN A 94 -3.95 -2.93 9.42
CA GLN A 94 -2.95 -2.60 10.45
C GLN A 94 -1.55 -3.08 10.05
N GLU A 95 -1.44 -4.18 9.31
CA GLU A 95 -0.16 -4.63 8.73
C GLU A 95 0.35 -3.62 7.68
N VAL A 96 -0.54 -3.06 6.86
CA VAL A 96 -0.18 -1.98 5.91
C VAL A 96 0.37 -0.77 6.67
N ALA A 97 -0.35 -0.27 7.68
CA ALA A 97 0.10 0.86 8.49
C ALA A 97 1.45 0.60 9.18
N ARG A 98 1.67 -0.62 9.70
CA ARG A 98 2.96 -1.03 10.30
C ARG A 98 4.10 -1.02 9.28
N ARG A 99 3.87 -1.50 8.05
CA ARG A 99 4.87 -1.48 6.99
C ARG A 99 5.16 -0.06 6.52
N ILE A 100 4.15 0.79 6.37
CA ILE A 100 4.33 2.22 6.06
C ILE A 100 5.24 2.86 7.10
N ALA A 101 4.93 2.72 8.39
CA ALA A 101 5.73 3.33 9.46
C ALA A 101 7.17 2.79 9.48
N PHE A 102 7.35 1.48 9.28
CA PHE A 102 8.66 0.84 9.21
C PHE A 102 9.51 1.41 8.05
N TYR A 103 8.97 1.43 6.83
CA TYR A 103 9.68 1.93 5.66
C TYR A 103 9.93 3.44 5.74
N ALA A 104 8.96 4.21 6.22
CA ALA A 104 9.11 5.64 6.41
C ALA A 104 10.27 5.99 7.34
N GLN A 105 10.42 5.24 8.44
CA GLN A 105 11.55 5.36 9.37
C GLN A 105 12.85 4.89 8.74
N ALA A 106 12.87 3.72 8.09
CA ALA A 106 14.08 3.16 7.47
C ALA A 106 14.66 4.08 6.38
N ILE A 107 13.79 4.73 5.60
CA ILE A 107 14.14 5.75 4.59
C ILE A 107 14.69 7.00 5.28
N ALA A 108 13.99 7.55 6.28
CA ALA A 108 14.41 8.76 6.97
C ALA A 108 15.76 8.61 7.68
N ASP A 109 16.04 7.42 8.22
CA ASP A 109 17.32 7.09 8.87
C ASP A 109 18.44 6.76 7.86
N GLY A 110 18.13 6.69 6.57
CA GLY A 110 19.07 6.30 5.52
C GLY A 110 19.49 4.82 5.55
N THR A 111 18.86 4.01 6.40
CA THR A 111 19.19 2.58 6.56
C THR A 111 18.81 1.74 5.34
N ILE A 112 17.90 2.25 4.50
CA ILE A 112 17.49 1.61 3.26
C ILE A 112 18.41 1.93 2.07
N GLY A 113 19.23 3.00 2.16
CA GLY A 113 19.96 3.57 1.01
C GLY A 113 21.02 2.65 0.37
N GLY A 114 21.36 1.54 1.03
CA GLY A 114 22.25 0.50 0.49
C GLY A 114 21.55 -0.76 -0.05
N GLN A 115 20.22 -0.80 -0.07
CA GLN A 115 19.46 -1.92 -0.62
C GLN A 115 19.12 -1.67 -2.09
N ASP A 116 19.44 -2.64 -2.94
CA ASP A 116 19.03 -2.63 -4.33
C ASP A 116 17.63 -3.25 -4.45
N GLY A 117 16.63 -2.39 -4.70
CA GLY A 117 15.29 -2.83 -5.07
C GLY A 117 15.25 -3.49 -6.45
N ILE A 118 14.10 -4.05 -6.81
CA ILE A 118 13.88 -4.56 -8.17
C ILE A 118 13.35 -3.45 -9.09
N PRO A 119 13.65 -3.44 -10.40
CA PRO A 119 13.09 -2.46 -11.32
C PRO A 119 11.57 -2.44 -11.26
N PHE A 120 10.98 -1.25 -11.22
CA PHE A 120 9.53 -1.11 -11.40
C PHE A 120 9.16 -1.46 -12.84
N THR A 121 8.24 -2.41 -13.05
CA THR A 121 7.75 -2.79 -14.38
C THR A 121 6.31 -2.35 -14.59
N ALA A 122 5.39 -2.90 -13.80
CA ALA A 122 3.99 -2.52 -13.70
C ALA A 122 3.46 -3.19 -12.42
N GLU A 123 2.77 -2.42 -11.57
CA GLU A 123 2.36 -2.87 -10.22
C GLU A 123 1.54 -4.18 -10.24
N ASP A 124 0.69 -4.36 -11.25
CA ASP A 124 -0.15 -5.54 -11.45
C ASP A 124 0.63 -6.80 -11.90
N GLU A 125 1.87 -6.63 -12.34
CA GLU A 125 2.77 -7.71 -12.75
C GLU A 125 3.83 -8.03 -11.68
N MET A 126 3.89 -7.23 -10.61
CA MET A 126 4.90 -7.38 -9.57
C MET A 126 4.52 -8.46 -8.55
N PRO A 127 5.40 -9.45 -8.26
CA PRO A 127 5.18 -10.38 -7.16
C PRO A 127 5.29 -9.64 -5.82
N ASP A 128 4.77 -10.26 -4.75
CA ASP A 128 5.11 -9.83 -3.39
C ASP A 128 6.64 -9.86 -3.26
N TYR A 129 7.20 -8.77 -2.75
CA TYR A 129 8.62 -8.55 -2.66
C TYR A 129 8.93 -7.62 -1.49
N SER A 130 10.02 -7.92 -0.78
CA SER A 130 10.55 -7.06 0.25
C SER A 130 12.08 -7.09 0.18
N VAL A 131 12.72 -5.92 0.26
CA VAL A 131 14.19 -5.86 0.43
C VAL A 131 14.64 -6.48 1.76
N TYR A 132 13.75 -6.58 2.75
CA TYR A 132 14.01 -7.22 4.04
C TYR A 132 13.54 -8.69 4.10
N ASP A 133 12.60 -9.12 3.26
CA ASP A 133 12.18 -10.52 3.08
C ASP A 133 12.28 -10.92 1.60
N GLN A 134 13.42 -11.51 1.21
CA GLN A 134 13.76 -11.85 -0.19
C GLN A 134 12.93 -13.00 -0.78
N ARG A 135 11.88 -13.47 -0.12
CA ARG A 135 10.97 -14.48 -0.67
C ARG A 135 10.08 -13.84 -1.73
N ARG A 136 10.20 -14.31 -2.97
CA ARG A 136 9.29 -13.94 -4.06
C ARG A 136 8.07 -14.86 -4.02
N VAL A 137 6.89 -14.31 -3.73
CA VAL A 137 5.61 -15.04 -3.80
C VAL A 137 4.72 -14.34 -4.83
N GLN A 138 4.11 -15.10 -5.73
CA GLN A 138 3.16 -14.53 -6.69
C GLN A 138 1.81 -14.29 -6.00
N ALA A 139 1.58 -13.07 -5.54
CA ALA A 139 0.24 -12.54 -5.30
C ALA A 139 0.23 -11.03 -5.50
N ALA A 140 0.24 -10.57 -6.75
CA ALA A 140 -0.17 -9.20 -7.03
C ALA A 140 -1.64 -9.04 -6.65
N CYS A 141 -1.95 -7.94 -5.98
CA CYS A 141 -3.31 -7.49 -5.73
C CYS A 141 -4.03 -7.40 -7.08
N SER A 142 -4.93 -8.35 -7.36
CA SER A 142 -5.53 -8.47 -8.70
C SER A 142 -6.43 -7.26 -8.96
N ARG A 143 -5.91 -6.27 -9.70
CA ARG A 143 -6.73 -5.20 -10.27
C ARG A 143 -7.75 -5.85 -11.22
N PRO A 144 -9.04 -5.52 -11.13
CA PRO A 144 -9.95 -5.83 -12.21
C PRO A 144 -9.34 -5.19 -13.47
N LYS A 145 -9.07 -5.98 -14.51
CA LYS A 145 -8.83 -5.40 -15.83
C LYS A 145 -10.06 -4.57 -16.15
N ASP A 146 -9.88 -3.28 -16.41
CA ASP A 146 -10.91 -2.41 -16.97
C ASP A 146 -11.66 -3.23 -18.03
N THR A 147 -12.91 -3.58 -17.72
CA THR A 147 -13.77 -4.21 -18.71
C THR A 147 -14.38 -3.02 -19.46
N PRO A 148 -14.04 -2.83 -20.75
CA PRO A 148 -14.47 -1.66 -21.52
C PRO A 148 -15.99 -1.54 -21.62
#